data_AF-A0A5E4JS43-F1
#
_entry.id   AF-A0A5E4JS43-F1
#
_cell.length_a   1.000
_cell.length_b   1.000
_cell.length_c   1.000
_cell.angle_alpha   90.00
_cell.angle_beta   90.00
_cell.angle_gamma   90.00
#
_symmetry.space_group_name_H-M   'P 1'
#
loop_
_entity.id
_entity.type
_entity.pdbx_description
1 polymer ?
#
loop_
_entity_poly.entity_id
_entity_poly.type
_entity_poly.pdbx_seq_one_letter_code
_entity_poly.pdbx_strand_id
1 'polypeptide(L)' 'MREITFNQIREKNLKLVGRISSVDFSKVILMIERAKDNTAIKYYLMDFIFYNQNTQEGYFKVSFWKD' A
#
# COMPACT_ATOMS: atom_id res chain seq x y z
N MET A 1 -12.37 0.26 -0.54
CA MET A 1 -11.02 0.85 -0.38
C MET A 1 -10.54 1.41 -1.73
N ARG A 2 -9.81 2.53 -1.75
CA ARG A 2 -9.37 3.23 -2.98
C ARG A 2 -7.85 3.49 -2.97
N GLU A 3 -7.20 3.37 -4.12
CA GLU A 3 -5.80 3.81 -4.28
C GLU A 3 -5.68 5.34 -4.26
N ILE A 4 -4.68 5.85 -3.55
CA ILE A 4 -4.42 7.28 -3.42
C ILE A 4 -2.93 7.61 -3.58
N THR A 5 -2.64 8.87 -3.85
CA THR A 5 -1.29 9.42 -3.90
C THR A 5 -0.88 10.04 -2.57
N PHE A 6 0.43 10.25 -2.39
CA PHE A 6 0.96 10.96 -1.22
C PHE A 6 0.39 12.38 -1.05
N ASN A 7 0.13 13.09 -2.16
CA ASN A 7 -0.48 14.42 -2.12
C ASN A 7 -1.92 14.36 -1.56
N GLN A 8 -2.71 13.38 -2.00
CA GLN A 8 -4.08 13.19 -1.52
C GLN A 8 -4.13 12.84 -0.03
N ILE A 9 -3.14 12.10 0.48
CA ILE A 9 -3.01 11.83 1.93
C ILE A 9 -2.87 13.14 2.70
N ARG A 10 -2.01 14.04 2.24
CA ARG A 10 -1.77 15.34 2.89
C ARG A 10 -2.99 16.26 2.80
N GLU A 11 -3.57 16.39 1.61
CA GLU A 11 -4.76 17.23 1.38
C GLU A 11 -5.96 16.80 2.25
N LYS A 12 -6.13 15.49 2.46
CA LYS A 12 -7.22 14.92 3.26
C LYS A 12 -6.87 14.73 4.73
N ASN A 13 -5.64 15.03 5.14
CA ASN A 13 -5.13 14.80 6.49
C ASN A 13 -5.37 13.36 7.00
N LEU A 14 -5.10 12.36 6.14
CA LEU A 14 -5.39 10.97 6.46
C LEU A 14 -4.45 10.40 7.53
N LYS A 15 -4.97 9.47 8.32
CA LYS A 15 -4.22 8.76 9.37
C LYS A 15 -3.70 7.43 8.85
N LEU A 16 -2.42 7.17 9.08
CA LEU A 16 -1.80 5.89 8.76
C LEU A 16 -2.37 4.80 9.68
N VAL A 17 -2.85 3.72 9.07
CA VAL A 17 -3.34 2.53 9.79
C VAL A 17 -2.23 1.50 9.93
N GLY A 18 -1.46 1.28 8.87
CA GLY A 18 -0.41 0.28 8.86
C GLY A 18 0.36 0.27 7.55
N ARG A 19 1.44 -0.53 7.54
CA ARG A 19 2.30 -0.72 6.38
C ARG A 19 2.66 -2.18 6.26
N ILE A 20 2.78 -2.65 5.03
CA ILE A 20 3.38 -3.96 4.74
C ILE A 20 4.46 -3.80 3.69
N SER A 21 5.37 -4.74 3.67
CA SER A 21 6.38 -4.83 2.62
C SER A 21 6.63 -6.29 2.28
N SER A 22 6.86 -6.57 1.01
CA SER A 22 7.05 -7.91 0.49
C SER A 22 7.86 -7.85 -0.79
N VAL A 23 8.67 -8.88 -1.04
CA VAL A 23 9.31 -9.09 -2.35
C VAL A 23 8.38 -9.78 -3.36
N ASP A 24 7.36 -10.45 -2.86
CA ASP A 24 6.33 -11.12 -3.65
C ASP A 24 5.14 -10.19 -3.86
N PHE A 25 4.94 -9.78 -5.12
CA PHE A 25 3.84 -8.92 -5.53
C PHE A 25 2.47 -9.54 -5.26
N SER A 26 2.33 -10.86 -5.44
CA SER A 26 1.08 -11.59 -5.22
C SER A 26 0.63 -11.49 -3.77
N LYS A 27 1.59 -11.54 -2.82
CA LYS A 27 1.30 -11.31 -1.39
C LYS A 27 0.82 -9.89 -1.11
N VAL A 28 1.36 -8.88 -1.80
CA VAL A 28 0.88 -7.49 -1.64
C VAL A 28 -0.56 -7.37 -2.11
N ILE A 29 -0.88 -7.88 -3.30
CA ILE A 29 -2.25 -7.88 -3.83
C ILE A 29 -3.20 -8.60 -2.87
N LEU A 30 -2.84 -9.79 -2.38
CA LEU A 30 -3.65 -10.53 -1.42
C LEU A 30 -3.94 -9.72 -0.15
N MET A 31 -2.95 -8.97 0.35
CA MET A 31 -3.13 -8.16 1.55
C MET A 31 -3.97 -6.91 1.30
N ILE A 32 -3.88 -6.30 0.11
CA ILE A 32 -4.79 -5.22 -0.32
C ILE A 32 -6.21 -5.75 -0.36
N GLU A 33 -6.46 -6.92 -0.96
CA GLU A 33 -7.80 -7.53 -0.99
C GLU A 33 -8.33 -7.80 0.42
N ARG A 34 -7.53 -8.40 1.32
CA ARG A 34 -7.92 -8.62 2.72
C ARG A 34 -8.19 -7.32 3.48
N ALA A 35 -7.49 -6.24 3.16
CA ALA A 35 -7.73 -4.94 3.78
C ALA A 35 -9.07 -4.33 3.37
N LYS A 36 -9.67 -4.75 2.24
CA LYS A 36 -11.01 -4.28 1.83
C LYS A 36 -12.11 -4.72 2.78
N ASP A 37 -11.93 -5.86 3.46
CA ASP A 37 -12.89 -6.37 4.45
C ASP A 37 -12.86 -5.57 5.76
N ASN A 38 -11.82 -4.76 5.97
CA ASN A 38 -11.69 -3.88 7.13
C ASN A 38 -12.34 -2.51 6.83
N THR A 39 -13.54 -2.28 7.36
CA THR A 39 -14.30 -1.04 7.16
C THR A 39 -13.61 0.22 7.68
N ALA A 40 -12.62 0.08 8.56
CA ALA A 40 -11.82 1.21 9.04
C ALA A 40 -10.78 1.67 8.00
N ILE A 41 -10.38 0.83 7.05
CA ILE A 41 -9.39 1.15 6.02
C ILE A 41 -10.11 1.64 4.77
N LYS A 42 -9.87 2.91 4.44
CA LYS A 42 -10.53 3.55 3.30
C LYS A 42 -9.62 3.66 2.09
N TYR A 43 -8.31 3.74 2.29
CA TYR A 43 -7.35 3.97 1.22
C TYR A 43 -6.07 3.15 1.34
N TYR A 44 -5.39 2.95 0.22
CA TYR A 44 -4.03 2.42 0.18
C TYR A 44 -3.14 3.25 -0.77
N LEU A 45 -1.84 3.25 -0.52
CA LEU A 45 -0.80 3.84 -1.38
C LEU A 45 0.30 2.79 -1.60
N MET A 46 0.65 2.53 -2.86
CA MET A 46 1.85 1.79 -3.24
C MET A 46 3.05 2.75 -3.17
N ASP A 47 3.84 2.67 -2.09
CA ASP A 47 4.87 3.67 -1.76
C ASP A 47 6.15 3.52 -2.60
N PHE A 48 6.55 2.29 -2.90
CA PHE A 48 7.85 2.01 -3.52
C PHE A 48 7.87 0.65 -4.21
N ILE A 49 8.43 0.62 -5.43
CA ILE A 49 8.76 -0.59 -6.19
C ILE A 49 10.27 -0.53 -6.43
N PHE A 50 11.08 -1.19 -5.59
CA PHE A 50 12.51 -1.35 -5.89
C PHE A 50 12.62 -2.55 -6.81
N TYR A 51 12.80 -2.33 -8.12
CA TYR A 51 13.06 -3.43 -9.04
C TYR A 51 14.56 -3.49 -9.30
N ASN A 52 15.24 -4.42 -8.66
CA ASN A 52 16.65 -4.68 -8.95
C ASN A 52 16.73 -5.43 -10.28
N GLN A 53 17.13 -4.74 -11.35
CA GLN A 53 17.24 -5.36 -12.68
C GLN A 53 18.30 -6.48 -12.74
N ASN A 54 19.30 -6.45 -11.85
CA ASN A 54 20.39 -7.44 -11.83
C ASN A 54 19.96 -8.74 -11.15
N THR A 55 19.16 -8.67 -10.08
CA THR A 55 18.65 -9.85 -9.36
C THR A 55 17.22 -10.22 -9.72
N GLN A 56 16.53 -9.39 -10.50
CA GLN A 56 15.09 -9.41 -10.75
C GLN A 56 14.23 -9.38 -9.47
N GLU A 57 14.81 -8.95 -8.35
CA GLU A 57 14.09 -8.87 -7.09
C GLU A 57 13.35 -7.52 -6.99
N GLY A 58 12.03 -7.62 -6.89
CA GLY A 58 11.14 -6.52 -6.57
C GLY A 58 11.01 -6.36 -5.06
N TYR A 59 11.01 -5.14 -4.52
CA TYR A 59 10.57 -4.85 -3.17
C TYR A 59 9.39 -3.90 -3.22
N PHE A 60 8.24 -4.38 -2.74
CA PHE A 60 6.98 -3.68 -2.77
C PHE A 60 6.61 -3.22 -1.37
N LYS A 61 6.16 -1.98 -1.25
CA LYS A 61 5.65 -1.42 0.00
C LYS A 61 4.27 -0.82 -0.24
N VAL A 62 3.31 -1.19 0.61
CA VAL A 62 1.98 -0.58 0.62
C VAL A 62 1.69 0.00 2.01
N SER A 63 1.09 1.19 2.02
CA SER A 63 0.61 1.86 3.22
C SER A 63 -0.92 1.94 3.18
N PHE A 64 -1.59 1.70 4.31
CA PHE A 64 -3.04 1.74 4.47
C PHE A 64 -3.46 2.94 5.30
N TRP A 65 -4.56 3.58 4.94
CA TRP A 65 -4.98 4.87 5.49
C TRP A 65 -6.48 4.94 5.77
N LYS A 66 -6.84 5.80 6.74
CA LYS A 66 -8.20 6.14 7.11
C LYS A 66 -8.37 7.65 7.26
N ASP A 67 -9.63 8.11 7.32
CA ASP A 67 -9.94 9.51 7.64
C ASP A 67 -9.54 9.88 9.09
#